data_AF-A0A6F9IZL5-F1
#
_entry.id   AF-A0A6F9IZL5-F1
#
_cell.length_a   1.000
_cell.length_b   1.000
_cell.length_c   1.000
_cell.angle_alpha   90.00
_cell.angle_beta   90.00
_cell.angle_gamma   90.00
#
_symmetry.space_group_name_H-M   'P 1'
#
loop_
_entity.id
_entity.type
_entity.pdbx_description
1 polymer ?
#
loop_
_entity_poly.entity_id
_entity_poly.type
_entity_poly.pdbx_seq_one_letter_code
_entity_poly.pdbx_strand_id
1 'polypeptide(L)' 'EIGEKRLFKILREKGFLMSDNKPYQKYIEQGLFKVSETTVSTINGDRLVSTTKITGKGQIAILKEILKAS' A
#
# COMPACT_ATOMS: atom_id res chain seq x y z
N GLU A 1 6.09 -6.75 -17.61
CA GLU A 1 5.89 -5.68 -16.62
C GLU A 1 4.63 -5.98 -15.81
N ILE A 2 4.62 -5.73 -14.50
CA ILE A 2 3.41 -5.91 -13.68
C ILE A 2 2.65 -4.59 -13.65
N GLY A 3 1.42 -4.57 -14.15
CA GLY A 3 0.58 -3.37 -14.08
C GLY A 3 0.18 -3.04 -12.63
N GLU A 4 0.00 -1.75 -12.34
CA GLU A 4 -0.37 -1.22 -11.03
C GLU A 4 -1.58 -1.96 -10.40
N LYS A 5 -2.66 -2.12 -11.18
CA LYS A 5 -3.88 -2.83 -10.72
C LYS A 5 -3.60 -4.27 -10.29
N ARG A 6 -2.68 -4.96 -10.98
CA ARG A 6 -2.29 -6.35 -10.66
C ARG A 6 -1.44 -6.39 -9.40
N LEU A 7 -0.56 -5.41 -9.19
CA LEU A 7 0.22 -5.29 -7.96
C LEU A 7 -0.69 -5.11 -6.74
N PHE A 8 -1.64 -4.18 -6.78
CA PHE A 8 -2.59 -3.99 -5.66
C PHE A 8 -3.45 -5.23 -5.39
N LYS A 9 -3.83 -5.97 -6.44
CA LYS A 9 -4.53 -7.25 -6.27
C LYS A 9 -3.67 -8.25 -5.50
N ILE A 10 -2.42 -8.48 -5.92
CA ILE A 10 -1.50 -9.42 -5.25
C ILE A 10 -1.24 -9.01 -3.81
N LEU A 11 -1.03 -7.71 -3.55
CA LEU A 11 -0.78 -7.22 -2.20
C LEU A 11 -1.98 -7.44 -1.27
N ARG A 12 -3.21 -7.34 -1.78
CA ARG A 12 -4.43 -7.68 -1.02
C ARG A 12 -4.58 -9.18 -0.80
N GLU A 13 -4.37 -9.99 -1.85
CA GLU A 13 -4.45 -11.45 -1.77
C GLU A 13 -3.40 -12.05 -0.81
N LYS A 14 -2.21 -11.46 -0.76
CA LYS A 14 -1.15 -11.84 0.20
C LYS A 14 -1.33 -11.21 1.59
N GLY A 15 -2.38 -10.43 1.80
CA GLY A 15 -2.71 -9.85 3.09
C GLY A 15 -1.81 -8.70 3.53
N PHE A 16 -1.04 -8.07 2.64
CA PHE A 16 -0.30 -6.84 2.94
C PHE A 16 -1.25 -5.63 3.05
N LEU A 17 -2.25 -5.59 2.18
CA LEU A 17 -3.24 -4.52 2.12
C LEU A 17 -4.65 -5.05 2.41
N MET A 18 -5.50 -4.20 2.96
CA MET A 18 -6.94 -4.38 3.11
C MET A 18 -7.67 -4.10 1.79
N SER A 19 -8.98 -4.33 1.76
CA SER A 19 -9.81 -4.14 0.56
C SER A 19 -9.74 -2.70 -0.01
N ASP A 20 -9.54 -1.71 0.86
CA ASP A 20 -9.41 -0.28 0.57
C ASP A 20 -7.96 0.19 0.28
N ASN A 21 -7.04 -0.74 0.06
CA ASN A 21 -5.61 -0.51 -0.21
C ASN A 21 -4.83 0.13 0.96
N LYS A 22 -5.37 0.14 2.18
CA LYS A 22 -4.59 0.48 3.38
C LYS A 22 -3.80 -0.73 3.88
N PRO A 23 -2.57 -0.54 4.36
CA PRO A 23 -1.78 -1.63 4.93
C PRO A 23 -2.32 -2.00 6.31
N TYR A 24 -2.18 -3.27 6.69
CA TYR A 24 -2.43 -3.66 8.08
C TYR A 24 -1.40 -3.00 9.00
N GLN A 25 -1.84 -2.63 10.20
CA GLN A 25 -1.03 -1.95 11.21
C GLN A 25 0.33 -2.63 11.46
N LYS A 26 0.35 -3.97 11.53
CA LYS A 26 1.59 -4.76 11.70
C LYS A 26 2.67 -4.46 10.64
N TYR A 27 2.29 -4.16 9.40
CA TYR A 27 3.26 -3.86 8.33
C TYR A 27 3.71 -2.40 8.33
N ILE A 28 2.93 -1.51 8.93
CA ILE A 28 3.37 -0.14 9.26
C ILE A 28 4.42 -0.21 10.37
N GLU A 29 4.14 -0.95 11.44
CA GLU A 29 5.04 -1.13 12.58
C GLU A 29 6.35 -1.82 12.19
N GLN A 30 6.29 -2.80 11.28
CA GLN A 30 7.48 -3.42 10.70
C GLN A 30 8.25 -2.49 9.74
N GLY A 31 7.72 -1.29 9.44
CA GLY A 31 8.33 -0.30 8.57
C GLY A 31 8.28 -0.65 7.09
N LEU A 32 7.38 -1.53 6.65
CA LEU A 32 7.21 -1.88 5.23
C LEU A 32 6.39 -0.82 4.50
N PHE A 33 5.43 -0.20 5.19
CA PHE A 33 4.58 0.86 4.65
C PHE A 33 4.59 2.10 5.52
N LYS A 34 4.20 3.22 4.91
CA LYS A 34 3.80 4.46 5.58
C LYS A 34 2.47 4.92 5.00
N VAL A 35 1.61 5.49 5.83
CA VAL A 35 0.40 6.17 5.38
C VAL A 35 0.63 7.67 5.53
N SER A 36 0.39 8.42 4.46
CA SER A 36 0.41 9.89 4.48
C SER A 36 -1.02 10.41 4.33
N GLU A 37 -1.41 11.34 5.17
CA GLU A 37 -2.69 12.04 5.04
C GLU A 37 -2.48 13.37 4.31
N THR A 38 -3.43 13.76 3.48
CA THR A 38 -3.41 15.01 2.74
C THR A 38 -4.82 15.54 2.61
N THR A 39 -5.00 16.82 2.90
CA THR A 39 -6.27 17.52 2.66
C THR A 39 -6.32 17.94 1.19
N VAL A 40 -7.39 17.56 0.50
CA VAL A 40 -7.67 17.95 -0.87
C VAL A 40 -8.91 18.82 -0.86
N SER A 41 -8.77 20.09 -1.26
CA SER A 41 -9.90 21.00 -1.40
C SER A 41 -10.69 20.66 -2.65
N THR A 42 -12.00 20.50 -2.50
CA THR A 42 -12.92 20.20 -3.60
C THR A 42 -14.05 21.23 -3.62
N ILE A 43 -14.84 21.28 -4.70
CA ILE A 43 -16.02 22.16 -4.80
C ILE A 43 -17.05 21.92 -3.68
N ASN A 44 -17.02 20.75 -3.05
CA ASN A 44 -17.94 20.34 -1.98
C ASN A 44 -17.31 20.45 -0.58
N GLY A 45 -16.13 21.08 -0.46
CA GLY A 45 -15.36 21.22 0.77
C GLY A 45 -14.08 20.40 0.79
N ASP A 46 -13.39 20.46 1.93
CA ASP A 46 -12.11 19.79 2.16
C ASP A 46 -12.31 18.30 2.44
N ARG A 47 -11.53 17.46 1.77
CA ARG A 47 -11.53 16.01 1.95
C ARG A 47 -10.17 15.53 2.44
N LEU A 48 -10.18 14.73 3.51
CA LEU A 48 -8.98 14.02 3.97
C LEU A 48 -8.76 12.77 3.10
N VAL A 49 -7.58 12.65 2.50
CA VAL A 49 -7.18 11.51 1.67
C VAL A 49 -5.95 10.85 2.28
N SER A 50 -6.02 9.54 2.49
CA SER A 50 -4.90 8.72 2.96
C SER A 50 -4.23 8.02 1.77
N THR A 51 -2.92 8.16 1.64
CA THR A 51 -2.11 7.49 0.61
C THR A 51 -1.16 6.48 1.24
N THR A 52 -1.26 5.22 0.79
CA THR A 52 -0.32 4.14 1.17
C THR A 52 0.97 4.26 0.36
N LYS A 53 2.11 4.32 1.05
CA LYS A 53 3.44 4.38 0.46
C LYS A 53 4.28 3.17 0.90
N ILE A 54 5.01 2.57 -0.04
CA ILE A 54 5.95 1.48 0.24
C ILE A 54 7.31 2.10 0.60
N THR A 55 7.93 1.65 1.69
CA THR A 55 9.29 2.08 2.06
C THR A 55 10.35 1.30 1.27
N GLY A 56 11.62 1.73 1.29
CA GLY A 56 12.70 0.93 0.69
C GLY A 56 12.79 -0.50 1.25
N LYS A 57 12.57 -0.66 2.58
CA LYS A 57 12.46 -1.97 3.22
C LYS A 57 11.26 -2.76 2.70
N GLY A 58 10.11 -2.09 2.55
CA GLY A 58 8.89 -2.67 1.99
C GLY A 58 9.06 -3.18 0.56
N GLN A 59 9.76 -2.42 -0.29
CA GLN A 59 10.04 -2.82 -1.67
C GLN A 59 10.80 -4.16 -1.72
N ILE A 60 11.86 -4.29 -0.93
CA ILE A 60 12.66 -5.53 -0.86
C ILE A 60 11.82 -6.70 -0.35
N ALA A 61 11.03 -6.48 0.71
CA ALA A 61 10.19 -7.54 1.30
C ALA A 61 9.10 -8.02 0.33
N ILE A 62 8.39 -7.09 -0.30
CA ILE A 62 7.33 -7.37 -1.28
C ILE A 62 7.93 -8.06 -2.51
N LEU A 63 9.08 -7.60 -3.03
CA LEU A 63 9.71 -8.22 -4.19
C LEU A 63 10.09 -9.68 -3.90
N LYS A 64 10.69 -9.96 -2.73
CA LYS A 64 11.00 -11.34 -2.31
C LYS A 64 9.74 -12.20 -2.25
N GLU A 65 8.65 -11.65 -1.72
CA GLU A 65 7.39 -12.36 -1.56
C GLU A 65 6.66 -12.63 -2.89
N ILE A 66 6.80 -11.72 -3.87
CA ILE A 66 6.29 -11.90 -5.23
C ILE A 66 7.13 -12.96 -5.98
N LEU A 67 8.46 -12.88 -5.88
CA LEU A 67 9.38 -13.82 -6.54
C LEU A 67 9.28 -15.25 -5.98
N LYS A 68 8.99 -15.43 -4.68
CA LYS A 68 8.74 -16.75 -4.08
C LYS A 68 7.48 -17.44 -4.60
N ALA A 69 6.52 -16.67 -5.11
CA ALA A 69 5.26 -17.21 -5.64
C ALA A 69 5.34 -17.50 -7.15
N SER A 70 6.53 -17.35 -7.76
CA SER A 70 6.80 -17.60 -9.18
C SER A 70 7.52 -18.93 -9.39
#